data_AF-A0A9J6P4C0-F1
#
_entry.id   AF-A0A9J6P4C0-F1
#
_cell.length_a   1.000
_cell.length_b   1.000
_cell.length_c   1.000
_cell.angle_alpha   90.00
_cell.angle_beta   90.00
_cell.angle_gamma   90.00
#
_symmetry.space_group_name_H-M   'P 1'
#
loop_
_entity.id
_entity.type
_entity.pdbx_description
1 polymer ?
#
loop_
_entity_poly.entity_id
_entity_poly.type
_entity_poly.pdbx_seq_one_letter_code
_entity_poly.pdbx_strand_id
1 'polypeptide(L)'
;MIFSQNAEGKFIDILHTTDYDFLKTNPVLNANIIYLTLSGSHAYGTNNEYSDIDIRGIFLNTKKELLTMECSDKPFEHRESDTVIYPLKQIIKLLSNCNPNCIELLGTKDQHVLLCSPEGKLIRDNAHIFLSKYAINTFGGYATAQLRRLQNALARDNYPKSEKERHILGSIQNQMVTFKDRYKEIDNNINLYIPHVNDGDLNKKDKEILIDINVKGYPLRDLKGMYSEMNNVIRDYDKLNHRNSKKDDLHLNKHALHLVRLLIMGTEILQGKGIHTHREQDHSLLMDLRNGTYVLERNGVKDYSEVFNIVDKYEKEFNYAKKECALPDKPDYDAINDLVMEITRHILMK
;
A
#
# COMPACT_ATOMS: atom_id res chain seq x y z
N MET A 1 3.55 -25.28 18.77
CA MET A 1 3.85 -24.56 17.52
C MET A 1 5.14 -25.11 16.95
N ILE A 2 5.17 -25.40 15.65
CA ILE A 2 6.40 -25.78 14.96
C ILE A 2 6.95 -24.49 14.31
N PHE A 3 8.11 -24.02 14.76
CA PHE A 3 8.74 -22.83 14.20
C PHE A 3 9.41 -23.14 12.86
N SER A 4 9.55 -22.12 12.02
CA SER A 4 10.25 -22.25 10.74
C SER A 4 11.72 -22.59 10.96
N GLN A 5 12.24 -23.60 10.25
CA GLN A 5 13.64 -24.03 10.38
C GLN A 5 14.65 -23.00 9.87
N ASN A 6 14.20 -22.09 9.00
CA ASN A 6 15.05 -21.06 8.38
C ASN A 6 14.95 -19.69 9.07
N ALA A 7 14.10 -19.55 10.09
CA ALA A 7 13.91 -18.28 10.77
C ALA A 7 15.18 -17.81 11.47
N GLU A 8 15.44 -16.51 11.41
CA GLU A 8 16.49 -15.89 12.22
C GLU A 8 16.19 -16.10 13.71
N GLY A 9 17.09 -16.82 14.40
CA GLY A 9 16.87 -17.28 15.78
C GLY A 9 16.43 -16.18 16.75
N LYS A 10 17.00 -14.97 16.62
CA LYS A 10 16.65 -13.81 17.45
C LYS A 10 15.16 -13.45 17.41
N PHE A 11 14.48 -13.67 16.29
CA PHE A 11 13.05 -13.36 16.17
C PHE A 11 12.16 -14.50 16.66
N ILE A 12 12.65 -15.74 16.64
CA ILE A 12 11.98 -16.88 17.29
C ILE A 12 12.00 -16.69 18.80
N ASP A 13 13.13 -16.29 19.37
CA ASP A 13 13.31 -16.09 20.81
C ASP A 13 12.28 -15.10 21.39
N ILE A 14 11.90 -14.09 20.61
CA ILE A 14 10.89 -13.11 20.99
C ILE A 14 9.51 -13.75 21.20
N LEU A 15 9.17 -14.80 20.47
CA LEU A 15 7.91 -15.55 20.66
C LEU A 15 7.89 -16.37 21.96
N HIS A 16 8.98 -16.39 22.71
CA HIS A 16 9.09 -16.99 24.02
C HIS A 16 9.02 -15.97 25.17
N THR A 17 8.93 -14.67 24.87
CA THR A 17 8.72 -13.65 25.90
C THR A 17 7.25 -13.57 26.31
N THR A 18 7.00 -13.01 27.49
CA THR A 18 5.66 -12.82 28.05
C THR A 18 4.76 -11.96 27.16
N ASP A 19 5.35 -11.04 26.40
CA ASP A 19 4.62 -10.13 25.51
C ASP A 19 3.92 -10.87 24.36
N TYR A 20 4.35 -12.09 24.04
CA TYR A 20 3.81 -12.93 22.97
C TYR A 20 3.09 -14.19 23.48
N ASP A 21 2.89 -14.33 24.79
CA ASP A 21 2.19 -15.48 25.37
C ASP A 21 0.74 -15.60 24.86
N PHE A 22 0.13 -14.50 24.41
CA PHE A 22 -1.20 -14.51 23.79
C PHE A 22 -1.27 -15.44 22.56
N LEU A 23 -0.17 -15.65 21.83
CA LEU A 23 -0.13 -16.57 20.69
C LEU A 23 -0.45 -18.01 21.12
N LYS A 24 -0.06 -18.39 22.34
CA LYS A 24 -0.24 -19.73 22.92
C LYS A 24 -1.46 -19.81 23.83
N THR A 25 -1.79 -18.74 24.53
CA THR A 25 -2.87 -18.73 25.53
C THR A 25 -4.22 -18.36 24.95
N ASN A 26 -4.28 -17.65 23.82
CA ASN A 26 -5.55 -17.34 23.17
C ASN A 26 -6.17 -18.60 22.55
N PRO A 27 -7.42 -18.97 22.91
CA PRO A 27 -8.03 -20.23 22.50
C PRO A 27 -8.32 -20.33 20.99
N VAL A 28 -8.44 -19.21 20.28
CA VAL A 28 -8.67 -19.18 18.83
C VAL A 28 -7.35 -19.34 18.08
N LEU A 29 -6.29 -18.67 18.56
CA LEU A 29 -4.97 -18.70 17.92
C LEU A 29 -4.21 -19.99 18.21
N ASN A 30 -4.34 -20.51 19.44
CA ASN A 30 -3.56 -21.63 19.90
C ASN A 30 -3.80 -22.86 18.99
N ALA A 31 -2.71 -23.36 18.40
CA ALA A 31 -2.65 -24.45 17.42
C ALA A 31 -3.28 -24.20 16.03
N ASN A 32 -3.95 -23.06 15.79
CA ASN A 32 -4.60 -22.77 14.50
C ASN A 32 -3.84 -21.76 13.63
N ILE A 33 -2.78 -21.13 14.16
CA ILE A 33 -1.92 -20.26 13.36
C ILE A 33 -1.15 -21.12 12.35
N ILE A 34 -1.30 -20.80 11.07
CA ILE A 34 -0.64 -21.49 9.96
C ILE A 34 0.49 -20.70 9.33
N TYR A 35 0.53 -19.40 9.59
CA TYR A 35 1.57 -18.52 9.08
C TYR A 35 1.83 -17.36 10.03
N LEU A 36 3.09 -17.10 10.35
CA LEU A 36 3.57 -15.90 11.03
C LEU A 36 4.84 -15.41 10.35
N THR A 37 4.91 -14.11 10.09
CA THR A 37 6.09 -13.47 9.52
C THR A 37 6.28 -12.09 10.14
N LEU A 38 7.52 -11.61 10.11
CA LEU A 38 7.77 -10.19 10.33
C LEU A 38 7.07 -9.36 9.26
N SER A 39 6.70 -8.15 9.65
CA SER A 39 6.12 -7.12 8.82
C SER A 39 6.93 -5.82 8.97
N GLY A 40 6.51 -4.76 8.29
CA GLY A 40 7.05 -3.43 8.50
C GLY A 40 8.55 -3.34 8.22
N SER A 41 9.25 -2.54 9.02
CA SER A 41 10.62 -2.15 8.67
C SER A 41 11.62 -3.32 8.66
N HIS A 42 11.43 -4.34 9.51
CA HIS A 42 12.23 -5.56 9.47
C HIS A 42 11.96 -6.37 8.21
N ALA A 43 10.69 -6.55 7.82
CA ALA A 43 10.34 -7.25 6.59
C ALA A 43 10.93 -6.58 5.34
N TYR A 44 10.89 -5.24 5.30
CA TYR A 44 11.43 -4.46 4.19
C TYR A 44 12.96 -4.40 4.20
N GLY A 45 13.60 -4.72 5.33
CA GLY A 45 15.04 -4.52 5.52
C GLY A 45 15.42 -3.06 5.73
N THR A 46 14.48 -2.21 6.13
CA THR A 46 14.70 -0.78 6.37
C THR A 46 14.73 -0.46 7.86
N ASN A 47 14.85 -1.45 8.74
CA ASN A 47 14.86 -1.27 10.20
C ASN A 47 16.15 -0.57 10.68
N ASN A 48 16.06 0.02 11.88
CA ASN A 48 17.19 0.56 12.64
C ASN A 48 17.13 0.03 14.08
N GLU A 49 18.06 0.46 14.92
CA GLU A 49 18.23 0.02 16.32
C GLU A 49 16.98 0.25 17.19
N TYR A 50 16.15 1.23 16.82
CA TYR A 50 14.93 1.62 17.53
C TYR A 50 13.65 1.13 16.85
N SER A 51 13.78 0.29 15.81
CA SER A 51 12.61 -0.22 15.11
C SER A 51 11.90 -1.27 15.96
N ASP A 52 10.58 -1.11 16.02
CA ASP A 52 9.65 -2.07 16.57
C ASP A 52 9.57 -3.32 15.69
N ILE A 53 9.16 -4.42 16.33
CA ILE A 53 8.95 -5.71 15.68
C ILE A 53 7.47 -5.89 15.41
N ASP A 54 7.10 -5.67 14.16
CA ASP A 54 5.75 -5.91 13.68
C ASP A 54 5.58 -7.38 13.30
N ILE A 55 4.56 -8.05 13.84
CA ILE A 55 4.22 -9.43 13.45
C ILE A 55 2.86 -9.44 12.74
N ARG A 56 2.80 -10.18 11.64
CA ARG A 56 1.54 -10.45 10.93
C ARG A 56 1.40 -11.94 10.68
N GLY A 57 0.17 -12.42 10.60
CA GLY A 57 -0.07 -13.86 10.41
C GLY A 57 -1.43 -14.23 9.89
N ILE A 58 -1.62 -15.54 9.77
CA ILE A 58 -2.86 -16.18 9.31
C ILE A 58 -3.20 -17.31 10.27
N PHE A 59 -4.46 -17.36 10.70
CA PHE A 59 -5.01 -18.48 11.47
C PHE A 59 -6.22 -19.09 10.77
N LEU A 60 -6.47 -20.35 11.08
CA LEU A 60 -7.61 -21.11 10.61
C LEU A 60 -8.71 -21.12 11.67
N ASN A 61 -9.97 -21.01 11.25
CA ASN A 61 -11.09 -21.27 12.15
C ASN A 61 -11.11 -22.74 12.57
N THR A 62 -11.63 -23.00 13.77
CA THR A 62 -11.72 -24.38 14.25
C THR A 62 -12.75 -25.19 13.45
N LYS A 63 -12.62 -26.51 13.45
CA LYS A 63 -13.62 -27.42 12.86
C LYS A 63 -15.03 -27.15 13.38
N LYS A 64 -15.17 -26.85 14.68
CA LYS A 64 -16.45 -26.48 15.28
C LYS A 64 -17.00 -25.21 14.62
N GLU A 65 -16.22 -24.12 14.59
CA GLU A 65 -16.63 -22.84 14.00
C GLU A 65 -17.02 -22.96 12.52
N LEU A 66 -16.29 -23.78 11.74
CA LEU A 66 -16.60 -24.04 10.34
C LEU A 66 -17.93 -24.80 10.19
N LEU A 67 -18.17 -25.82 11.02
CA LEU A 67 -19.38 -26.65 10.95
C LEU A 67 -20.62 -25.97 11.55
N THR A 68 -20.45 -25.08 12.53
CA THR A 68 -21.55 -24.33 13.16
C THR A 68 -21.80 -22.97 12.50
N MET A 69 -21.00 -22.58 11.51
CA MET A 69 -21.05 -21.26 10.84
C MET A 69 -20.74 -20.09 11.80
N GLU A 70 -20.03 -20.35 12.89
CA GLU A 70 -19.64 -19.37 13.92
C GLU A 70 -18.19 -18.90 13.72
N CYS A 71 -17.78 -18.68 12.47
CA CYS A 71 -16.44 -18.22 12.14
C CYS A 71 -16.22 -16.75 12.51
N SER A 72 -15.05 -16.43 13.08
CA SER A 72 -14.62 -15.03 13.21
C SER A 72 -14.30 -14.43 11.84
N ASP A 73 -14.91 -13.28 11.53
CA ASP A 73 -14.65 -12.50 10.32
C ASP A 73 -13.66 -11.34 10.55
N LYS A 74 -13.13 -11.20 11.78
CA LYS A 74 -12.23 -10.11 12.17
C LYS A 74 -10.83 -10.64 12.49
N PRO A 75 -9.78 -9.85 12.24
CA PRO A 75 -8.44 -10.22 12.62
C PRO A 75 -8.31 -10.15 14.14
N PHE A 76 -7.42 -10.97 14.68
CA PHE A 76 -6.93 -10.78 16.03
C PHE A 76 -5.89 -9.67 16.01
N GLU A 77 -6.04 -8.67 16.88
CA GLU A 77 -5.12 -7.53 17.01
C GLU A 77 -4.62 -7.45 18.45
N HIS A 78 -3.30 -7.48 18.62
CA HIS A 78 -2.63 -7.16 19.89
C HIS A 78 -1.86 -5.85 19.69
N ARG A 79 -2.26 -4.81 20.43
CA ARG A 79 -1.82 -3.43 20.15
C ARG A 79 -0.43 -3.15 20.69
N GLU A 80 -0.10 -3.76 21.83
CA GLU A 80 1.14 -3.56 22.56
C GLU A 80 2.35 -4.07 21.78
N SER A 81 2.18 -5.18 21.06
CA SER A 81 3.23 -5.80 20.23
C SER A 81 3.03 -5.57 18.72
N ASP A 82 2.16 -4.62 18.33
CA ASP A 82 1.69 -4.39 16.95
C ASP A 82 1.59 -5.71 16.16
N THR A 83 0.75 -6.62 16.63
CA THR A 83 0.57 -7.95 16.04
C THR A 83 -0.83 -8.11 15.49
N VAL A 84 -0.95 -8.50 14.21
CA VAL A 84 -2.25 -8.72 13.55
C VAL A 84 -2.28 -10.08 12.87
N ILE A 85 -3.23 -10.93 13.25
CA ILE A 85 -3.38 -12.29 12.71
C ILE A 85 -4.77 -12.44 12.09
N TYR A 86 -4.81 -12.66 10.79
CA TYR A 86 -6.04 -12.67 10.00
C TYR A 86 -6.66 -14.07 9.94
N PRO A 87 -8.00 -14.22 10.05
CA PRO A 87 -8.66 -15.47 9.72
C PRO A 87 -8.55 -15.74 8.20
N LEU A 88 -8.50 -17.01 7.81
CA LEU A 88 -8.34 -17.44 6.40
C LEU A 88 -9.28 -16.69 5.43
N LYS A 89 -10.57 -16.66 5.74
CA LYS A 89 -11.58 -15.99 4.91
C LYS A 89 -11.26 -14.52 4.65
N GLN A 90 -10.81 -13.80 5.67
CA GLN A 90 -10.48 -12.39 5.55
C GLN A 90 -9.18 -12.17 4.77
N ILE A 91 -8.14 -12.94 5.06
CA ILE A 91 -6.86 -12.76 4.36
C ILE A 91 -6.98 -13.10 2.89
N ILE A 92 -7.71 -14.17 2.52
CA ILE A 92 -7.94 -14.53 1.11
C ILE A 92 -8.62 -13.38 0.37
N LYS A 93 -9.62 -12.72 0.98
CA LYS A 93 -10.25 -11.54 0.41
C LYS A 93 -9.25 -10.38 0.23
N LEU A 94 -8.39 -10.12 1.22
CA LEU A 94 -7.42 -9.03 1.16
C LEU A 94 -6.32 -9.29 0.12
N LEU A 95 -5.83 -10.53 0.03
CA LEU A 95 -4.87 -10.98 -0.98
C LEU A 95 -5.45 -10.88 -2.39
N SER A 96 -6.68 -11.36 -2.59
CA SER A 96 -7.40 -11.27 -3.88
C SER A 96 -7.61 -9.84 -4.37
N ASN A 97 -7.65 -8.87 -3.44
CA ASN A 97 -7.75 -7.45 -3.77
C ASN A 97 -6.37 -6.77 -3.92
N CYS A 98 -5.29 -7.54 -3.91
CA CYS A 98 -3.92 -7.03 -3.90
C CYS A 98 -3.69 -5.96 -2.82
N ASN A 99 -4.23 -6.14 -1.60
CA ASN A 99 -4.01 -5.19 -0.52
C ASN A 99 -2.51 -5.13 -0.16
N PRO A 100 -1.83 -3.97 -0.24
CA PRO A 100 -0.38 -3.89 -0.08
C PRO A 100 0.12 -4.46 1.25
N ASN A 101 -0.60 -4.19 2.36
CA ASN A 101 -0.21 -4.62 3.70
C ASN A 101 -0.39 -6.13 3.93
N CYS A 102 -1.16 -6.80 3.08
CA CYS A 102 -1.44 -8.24 3.21
C CYS A 102 -0.69 -9.05 2.15
N ILE A 103 -0.63 -8.56 0.92
CA ILE A 103 0.04 -9.27 -0.16
C ILE A 103 1.56 -9.36 0.06
N GLU A 104 2.15 -8.33 0.69
CA GLU A 104 3.56 -8.33 1.08
C GLU A 104 3.92 -9.46 2.06
N LEU A 105 2.95 -10.01 2.80
CA LEU A 105 3.23 -11.14 3.68
C LEU A 105 3.67 -12.38 2.92
N LEU A 106 3.28 -12.53 1.64
CA LEU A 106 3.65 -13.68 0.81
C LEU A 106 5.05 -13.54 0.19
N GLY A 107 5.59 -12.32 0.13
CA GLY A 107 6.91 -12.01 -0.44
C GLY A 107 8.03 -11.81 0.59
N THR A 108 7.80 -12.15 1.85
CA THR A 108 8.83 -12.06 2.90
C THR A 108 9.91 -13.12 2.70
N LYS A 109 11.16 -12.76 3.06
CA LYS A 109 12.29 -13.70 3.06
C LYS A 109 12.00 -14.85 4.04
N ASP A 110 12.43 -16.06 3.72
CA ASP A 110 12.19 -17.24 4.58
C ASP A 110 12.75 -17.08 6.01
N GLN A 111 13.84 -16.32 6.14
CA GLN A 111 14.44 -15.96 7.42
C GLN A 111 13.59 -15.02 8.29
N HIS A 112 12.59 -14.35 7.71
CA HIS A 112 11.61 -13.53 8.43
C HIS A 112 10.31 -14.27 8.73
N VAL A 113 10.16 -15.50 8.24
CA VAL A 113 8.97 -16.33 8.47
C VAL A 113 9.16 -17.09 9.78
N LEU A 114 8.42 -16.74 10.81
CA LEU A 114 8.55 -17.28 12.16
C LEU A 114 7.86 -18.64 12.32
N LEU A 115 6.72 -18.80 11.65
CA LEU A 115 5.93 -20.03 11.63
C LEU A 115 5.35 -20.23 10.23
N CYS A 116 5.46 -21.44 9.70
CA CYS A 116 4.80 -21.82 8.45
C CYS A 116 4.39 -23.29 8.53
N SER A 117 3.09 -23.55 8.62
CA SER A 117 2.54 -24.90 8.50
C SER A 117 2.48 -25.32 7.04
N PRO A 118 2.18 -26.60 6.72
CA PRO A 118 1.91 -27.03 5.35
C PRO A 118 0.84 -26.18 4.66
N GLU A 119 -0.24 -25.82 5.37
CA GLU A 119 -1.31 -24.96 4.86
C GLU A 119 -0.82 -23.52 4.60
N GLY A 120 0.00 -22.96 5.50
CA GLY A 120 0.62 -21.64 5.26
C GLY A 120 1.56 -21.65 4.06
N LYS A 121 2.29 -22.75 3.86
CA LYS A 121 3.18 -22.94 2.70
C LYS A 121 2.38 -23.00 1.40
N LEU A 122 1.24 -23.71 1.37
CA LEU A 122 0.34 -23.74 0.20
C LEU A 122 -0.07 -22.33 -0.23
N ILE A 123 -0.39 -21.43 0.72
CA ILE A 123 -0.73 -20.04 0.39
C ILE A 123 0.46 -19.29 -0.24
N ARG A 124 1.67 -19.45 0.32
CA ARG A 124 2.88 -18.78 -0.20
C ARG A 124 3.28 -19.30 -1.58
N ASP A 125 3.31 -20.62 -1.77
CA ASP A 125 3.70 -21.24 -3.03
C ASP A 125 2.75 -20.83 -4.17
N ASN A 126 1.48 -20.59 -3.84
CA ASN A 126 0.46 -20.16 -4.80
C ASN A 126 0.27 -18.63 -4.85
N ALA A 127 1.20 -17.81 -4.33
CA ALA A 127 1.00 -16.36 -4.25
C ALA A 127 0.65 -15.67 -5.59
N HIS A 128 1.11 -16.25 -6.70
CA HIS A 128 0.86 -15.75 -8.06
C HIS A 128 -0.64 -15.71 -8.44
N ILE A 129 -1.48 -16.60 -7.91
CA ILE A 129 -2.92 -16.66 -8.25
C ILE A 129 -3.70 -15.43 -7.76
N PHE A 130 -3.16 -14.72 -6.76
CA PHE A 130 -3.75 -13.50 -6.20
C PHE A 130 -3.38 -12.23 -7.01
N LEU A 131 -2.39 -12.29 -7.89
CA LEU A 131 -1.90 -11.12 -8.63
C LEU A 131 -2.83 -10.78 -9.79
N SER A 132 -3.22 -9.50 -9.86
CA SER A 132 -4.08 -8.97 -10.92
C SER A 132 -3.87 -7.47 -11.10
N LYS A 133 -4.51 -6.89 -12.11
CA LYS A 133 -4.54 -5.44 -12.33
C LYS A 133 -5.17 -4.65 -11.18
N TYR A 134 -5.82 -5.30 -10.20
CA TYR A 134 -6.23 -4.63 -8.96
C TYR A 134 -5.07 -3.97 -8.22
N ALA A 135 -3.84 -4.51 -8.35
CA ALA A 135 -2.63 -3.91 -7.81
C ALA A 135 -2.41 -2.45 -8.27
N ILE A 136 -2.87 -2.08 -9.48
CA ILE A 136 -2.78 -0.70 -9.99
C ILE A 136 -3.50 0.26 -9.03
N ASN A 137 -4.75 -0.07 -8.70
CA ASN A 137 -5.60 0.80 -7.89
C ASN A 137 -5.20 0.76 -6.43
N THR A 138 -4.82 -0.41 -5.89
CA THR A 138 -4.47 -0.52 -4.48
C THR A 138 -3.11 0.07 -4.17
N PHE A 139 -2.04 -0.27 -4.91
CA PHE A 139 -0.73 0.33 -4.67
C PHE A 139 -0.73 1.83 -5.01
N GLY A 140 -1.36 2.22 -6.13
CA GLY A 140 -1.52 3.63 -6.49
C GLY A 140 -2.30 4.42 -5.44
N GLY A 141 -3.44 3.90 -4.98
CA GLY A 141 -4.25 4.55 -3.95
C GLY A 141 -3.53 4.70 -2.61
N TYR A 142 -2.76 3.70 -2.18
CA TYR A 142 -1.94 3.78 -0.97
C TYR A 142 -0.78 4.77 -1.13
N ALA A 143 -0.11 4.78 -2.29
CA ALA A 143 0.93 5.75 -2.61
C ALA A 143 0.37 7.18 -2.57
N THR A 144 -0.74 7.45 -3.25
CA THR A 144 -1.43 8.76 -3.20
C THR A 144 -1.80 9.15 -1.77
N ALA A 145 -2.26 8.19 -0.94
CA ALA A 145 -2.57 8.47 0.46
C ALA A 145 -1.33 8.85 1.28
N GLN A 146 -0.17 8.23 1.04
CA GLN A 146 1.10 8.59 1.71
C GLN A 146 1.64 9.92 1.22
N LEU A 147 1.60 10.18 -0.09
CA LEU A 147 1.96 11.47 -0.67
C LEU A 147 1.15 12.60 -0.07
N ARG A 148 -0.17 12.42 0.03
CA ARG A 148 -1.06 13.38 0.68
C ARG A 148 -0.67 13.61 2.14
N ARG A 149 -0.33 12.55 2.90
CA ARG A 149 0.11 12.70 4.30
C ARG A 149 1.40 13.50 4.42
N LEU A 150 2.35 13.30 3.50
CA LEU A 150 3.60 14.04 3.44
C LEU A 150 3.33 15.52 3.12
N GLN A 151 2.58 15.80 2.06
CA GLN A 151 2.19 17.15 1.66
C GLN A 151 1.44 17.90 2.76
N ASN A 152 0.51 17.25 3.45
CA ASN A 152 -0.26 17.85 4.53
C ASN A 152 0.62 18.33 5.69
N ALA A 153 1.68 17.59 5.98
CA ALA A 153 2.60 17.98 7.03
C ALA A 153 3.49 19.16 6.59
N LEU A 154 3.92 19.17 5.32
CA LEU A 154 4.78 20.19 4.73
C LEU A 154 4.06 21.49 4.34
N ALA A 155 2.74 21.43 4.07
CA ALA A 155 1.92 22.60 3.77
C ALA A 155 1.89 23.64 4.92
N ARG A 156 2.34 23.26 6.12
CA ARG A 156 2.53 24.18 7.24
C ARG A 156 3.79 25.03 7.13
N ASP A 157 4.80 24.57 6.40
CA ASP A 157 6.15 25.15 6.35
C ASP A 157 6.47 25.76 4.96
N ASN A 158 5.48 26.33 4.25
CA ASN A 158 5.58 26.92 2.90
C ASN A 158 5.86 25.92 1.77
N TYR A 159 4.92 25.01 1.51
CA TYR A 159 4.94 24.18 0.30
C TYR A 159 4.80 25.02 -0.99
N PRO A 160 5.65 24.83 -2.03
CA PRO A 160 5.55 25.59 -3.26
C PRO A 160 4.22 25.35 -3.98
N LYS A 161 3.45 26.42 -4.23
CA LYS A 161 2.13 26.35 -4.89
C LYS A 161 2.15 25.54 -6.20
N SER A 162 3.24 25.59 -6.98
CA SER A 162 3.40 24.82 -8.23
C SER A 162 3.36 23.31 -8.03
N GLU A 163 3.98 22.79 -6.98
CA GLU A 163 4.00 21.34 -6.76
C GLU A 163 2.62 20.86 -6.32
N LYS A 164 1.94 21.63 -5.46
CA LYS A 164 0.55 21.35 -5.03
C LYS A 164 -0.37 21.14 -6.22
N GLU A 165 -0.30 22.03 -7.20
CA GLU A 165 -1.11 21.98 -8.41
C GLU A 165 -0.78 20.75 -9.26
N ARG A 166 0.52 20.41 -9.45
CA ARG A 166 0.92 19.19 -10.19
C ARG A 166 0.33 17.92 -9.56
N HIS A 167 0.27 17.85 -8.24
CA HIS A 167 -0.26 16.66 -7.57
C HIS A 167 -1.79 16.60 -7.52
N ILE A 168 -2.46 17.75 -7.41
CA ILE A 168 -3.91 17.81 -7.59
C ILE A 168 -4.26 17.32 -9.01
N LEU A 169 -3.51 17.78 -10.02
CA LEU A 169 -3.67 17.35 -11.40
C LEU A 169 -3.52 15.83 -11.56
N GLY A 170 -2.42 15.26 -11.04
CA GLY A 170 -2.18 13.82 -11.10
C GLY A 170 -3.25 12.99 -10.38
N SER A 171 -3.74 13.47 -9.23
CA SER A 171 -4.83 12.81 -8.49
C SER A 171 -6.13 12.79 -9.29
N ILE A 172 -6.50 13.91 -9.91
CA ILE A 172 -7.69 14.00 -10.76
C ILE A 172 -7.53 13.09 -11.99
N GLN A 173 -6.38 13.13 -12.66
CA GLN A 173 -6.11 12.30 -13.84
C GLN A 173 -6.19 10.79 -13.52
N ASN A 174 -5.65 10.36 -12.38
CA ASN A 174 -5.77 8.97 -11.93
C ASN A 174 -7.22 8.55 -11.68
N GLN A 175 -8.02 9.41 -11.06
CA GLN A 175 -9.43 9.16 -10.83
C GLN A 175 -10.21 9.07 -12.15
N MET A 176 -9.88 9.93 -13.12
CA MET A 176 -10.49 9.94 -14.46
C MET A 176 -10.27 8.65 -15.24
N VAL A 177 -9.21 7.88 -14.98
CA VAL A 177 -9.01 6.55 -15.61
C VAL A 177 -10.18 5.60 -15.34
N THR A 178 -10.85 5.75 -14.20
CA THR A 178 -11.99 4.92 -13.78
C THR A 178 -13.35 5.52 -14.15
N PHE A 179 -13.39 6.69 -14.79
CA PHE A 179 -14.64 7.33 -15.17
C PHE A 179 -15.39 6.54 -16.24
N LYS A 180 -14.67 5.86 -17.14
CA LYS A 180 -15.24 4.95 -18.13
C LYS A 180 -16.12 3.84 -17.53
N ASP A 181 -15.87 3.48 -16.27
CA ASP A 181 -16.61 2.42 -15.58
C ASP A 181 -17.90 2.94 -14.92
N ARG A 182 -18.03 4.27 -14.72
CA ARG A 182 -19.12 4.91 -13.96
C ARG A 182 -19.96 5.89 -14.77
N TYR A 183 -19.39 6.45 -15.82
CA TYR A 183 -19.98 7.50 -16.65
C TYR A 183 -19.94 7.09 -18.11
N LYS A 184 -20.82 7.69 -18.92
CA LYS A 184 -20.77 7.53 -20.36
C LYS A 184 -19.38 7.92 -20.88
N GLU A 185 -18.84 7.11 -21.78
CA GLU A 185 -17.48 7.30 -22.29
C GLU A 185 -17.31 8.71 -22.89
N ILE A 186 -16.30 9.43 -22.39
CA ILE A 186 -15.82 10.73 -22.89
C ILE A 186 -14.42 10.46 -23.43
N ASP A 187 -14.35 10.04 -24.69
CA ASP A 187 -13.07 9.68 -25.29
C ASP A 187 -12.34 10.97 -25.73
N ASN A 188 -11.12 11.19 -25.22
CA ASN A 188 -10.21 12.33 -25.53
C ASN A 188 -10.78 13.76 -25.49
N ASN A 189 -11.95 13.96 -24.87
CA ASN A 189 -12.66 15.25 -24.87
C ASN A 189 -12.46 16.06 -23.59
N ILE A 190 -11.69 15.55 -22.63
CA ILE A 190 -11.28 16.29 -21.43
C ILE A 190 -9.76 16.24 -21.33
N ASN A 191 -9.13 17.41 -21.35
CA ASN A 191 -7.70 17.57 -21.15
C ASN A 191 -7.45 18.46 -19.94
N LEU A 192 -6.76 17.94 -18.93
CA LEU A 192 -6.33 18.69 -17.75
C LEU A 192 -4.82 18.88 -17.80
N TYR A 193 -4.36 20.12 -17.61
CA TYR A 193 -2.94 20.46 -17.71
C TYR A 193 -2.58 21.68 -16.85
N ILE A 194 -1.29 21.86 -16.60
CA ILE A 194 -0.72 23.09 -16.04
C ILE A 194 0.15 23.69 -17.13
N PRO A 195 -0.08 24.95 -17.55
CA PRO A 195 0.71 25.58 -18.60
C PRO A 195 2.18 25.75 -18.18
N HIS A 196 3.11 25.53 -19.11
CA HIS A 196 4.52 25.87 -18.92
C HIS A 196 4.74 27.36 -19.18
N VAL A 197 5.29 28.07 -18.21
CA VAL A 197 5.67 29.48 -18.34
C VAL A 197 7.00 29.57 -19.08
N ASN A 198 7.05 30.29 -20.19
CA ASN A 198 8.33 30.80 -20.70
C ASN A 198 8.67 32.06 -19.90
N ASP A 199 9.94 32.18 -19.48
CA ASP A 199 10.50 33.36 -18.79
C ASP A 199 10.08 34.65 -19.52
N GLY A 200 9.13 35.41 -18.95
CA GLY A 200 8.72 36.69 -19.55
C GLY A 200 7.45 37.32 -19.02
N ASP A 201 6.48 36.55 -18.52
CA ASP A 201 5.18 37.11 -18.12
C ASP A 201 4.89 36.85 -16.63
N LEU A 202 5.45 37.71 -15.77
CA LEU A 202 5.27 37.69 -14.31
C LEU A 202 3.85 38.13 -13.91
N ASN A 203 2.83 37.37 -14.29
CA ASN A 203 1.48 37.53 -13.77
C ASN A 203 1.03 36.20 -13.15
N LYS A 204 1.22 36.06 -11.83
CA LYS A 204 0.64 35.17 -10.77
C LYS A 204 -0.39 34.03 -11.07
N LYS A 205 -0.79 33.75 -12.31
CA LYS A 205 -1.79 32.77 -12.79
C LYS A 205 -1.19 31.49 -13.36
N ASP A 206 0.12 31.44 -13.52
CA ASP A 206 0.87 30.38 -14.19
C ASP A 206 0.96 29.02 -13.49
N LYS A 207 0.24 28.84 -12.40
CA LYS A 207 0.28 27.63 -11.56
C LYS A 207 -1.14 27.32 -11.09
N GLU A 208 -2.04 27.16 -12.04
CA GLU A 208 -3.40 26.70 -11.81
C GLU A 208 -3.67 25.56 -12.80
N ILE A 209 -4.45 24.58 -12.38
CA ILE A 209 -4.91 23.52 -13.26
C ILE A 209 -5.95 24.07 -14.23
N LEU A 210 -5.67 23.96 -15.52
CA LEU A 210 -6.60 24.29 -16.60
C LEU A 210 -7.28 23.03 -17.12
N ILE A 211 -8.53 23.17 -17.56
CA ILE A 211 -9.33 22.11 -18.15
C ILE A 211 -9.90 22.53 -19.51
N ASP A 212 -9.60 21.76 -20.55
CA ASP A 212 -10.29 21.84 -21.84
C ASP A 212 -11.36 20.74 -21.89
N ILE A 213 -12.62 21.11 -22.16
CA ILE A 213 -13.73 20.15 -22.28
C ILE A 213 -14.49 20.39 -23.60
N ASN A 214 -14.62 19.35 -24.42
CA ASN A 214 -15.42 19.40 -25.64
C ASN A 214 -16.51 18.31 -25.64
N VAL A 215 -17.73 18.67 -25.30
CA VAL A 215 -18.85 17.71 -25.20
C VAL A 215 -20.07 18.21 -26.00
N LYS A 216 -20.68 17.32 -26.78
CA LYS A 216 -21.93 17.58 -27.52
C LYS A 216 -22.94 16.47 -27.24
N GLY A 217 -24.14 16.84 -26.80
CA GLY A 217 -25.19 15.86 -26.46
C GLY A 217 -24.83 14.92 -25.31
N TYR A 218 -23.94 15.33 -24.39
CA TYR A 218 -23.50 14.51 -23.27
C TYR A 218 -24.47 14.60 -22.07
N PRO A 219 -24.70 13.50 -21.32
CA PRO A 219 -25.60 13.52 -20.17
C PRO A 219 -25.14 14.51 -19.09
N LEU A 220 -25.99 15.49 -18.78
CA LEU A 220 -25.71 16.49 -17.73
C LEU A 220 -25.46 15.85 -16.36
N ARG A 221 -26.15 14.74 -16.04
CA ARG A 221 -25.99 14.02 -14.77
C ARG A 221 -24.58 13.44 -14.62
N ASP A 222 -24.05 12.87 -15.69
CA ASP A 222 -22.71 12.30 -15.72
C ASP A 222 -21.66 13.40 -15.58
N LEU A 223 -21.81 14.51 -16.32
CA LEU A 223 -20.90 15.66 -16.22
C LEU A 223 -20.89 16.27 -14.81
N LYS A 224 -22.07 16.38 -14.18
CA LYS A 224 -22.21 16.80 -12.79
C LYS A 224 -21.49 15.83 -11.84
N GLY A 225 -21.62 14.52 -12.07
CA GLY A 225 -20.93 13.49 -11.28
C GLY A 225 -19.41 13.63 -11.37
N MET A 226 -18.89 13.74 -12.58
CA MET A 226 -17.47 13.97 -12.87
C MET A 226 -16.95 15.24 -12.19
N TYR A 227 -17.66 16.38 -12.34
CA TYR A 227 -17.32 17.63 -11.66
C TYR A 227 -17.32 17.47 -10.14
N SER A 228 -18.31 16.78 -9.58
CA SER A 228 -18.37 16.54 -8.12
C SER A 228 -17.19 15.71 -7.63
N GLU A 229 -16.75 14.71 -8.40
CA GLU A 229 -15.57 13.91 -8.10
C GLU A 229 -14.29 14.77 -8.12
N MET A 230 -14.08 15.57 -9.17
CA MET A 230 -12.95 16.49 -9.27
C MET A 230 -12.96 17.54 -8.15
N ASN A 231 -14.11 18.14 -7.87
CA ASN A 231 -14.28 19.12 -6.80
C ASN A 231 -14.00 18.51 -5.42
N ASN A 232 -14.33 17.23 -5.20
CA ASN A 232 -13.98 16.55 -3.96
C ASN A 232 -12.46 16.46 -3.77
N VAL A 233 -11.71 16.14 -4.83
CA VAL A 233 -10.24 16.15 -4.79
C VAL A 233 -9.73 17.54 -4.43
N ILE A 234 -10.13 18.58 -5.18
CA ILE A 234 -9.69 19.96 -4.93
C ILE A 234 -10.02 20.39 -3.49
N ARG A 235 -11.26 20.19 -3.06
CA ARG A 235 -11.72 20.54 -1.71
C ARG A 235 -10.96 19.79 -0.62
N ASP A 236 -10.63 18.52 -0.87
CA ASP A 236 -9.82 17.75 0.06
C ASP A 236 -8.41 18.30 0.15
N TYR A 237 -7.86 18.86 -0.94
CA TYR A 237 -6.59 19.60 -0.94
C TYR A 237 -6.66 21.01 -0.32
N ASP A 238 -7.84 21.62 -0.23
CA ASP A 238 -8.05 22.93 0.42
C ASP A 238 -8.29 22.82 1.93
N LYS A 239 -8.95 21.74 2.39
CA LYS A 239 -9.13 21.44 3.81
C LYS A 239 -7.81 21.17 4.55
N LEU A 240 -6.73 20.90 3.83
CA LEU A 240 -5.43 20.47 4.36
C LEU A 240 -4.75 21.51 5.26
N ASN A 241 -5.14 22.78 5.17
CA ASN A 241 -4.46 23.88 5.87
C ASN A 241 -4.79 23.98 7.38
N HIS A 242 -5.78 23.23 7.92
CA HIS A 242 -6.35 23.62 9.23
C HIS A 242 -6.33 22.61 10.38
N ARG A 243 -5.90 21.35 10.24
CA ARG A 243 -5.93 20.41 11.39
C ARG A 243 -4.82 19.36 11.35
N ASN A 244 -3.85 19.45 12.26
CA ASN A 244 -3.22 18.37 13.04
C ASN A 244 -1.96 18.90 13.78
N SER A 245 -1.42 18.18 14.75
CA SER A 245 -0.17 18.53 15.47
C SER A 245 1.08 18.44 14.57
N LYS A 246 2.14 19.20 14.86
CA LYS A 246 3.43 19.17 14.13
C LYS A 246 3.98 17.74 14.21
N LYS A 247 4.16 17.08 13.06
CA LYS A 247 4.85 15.78 13.00
C LYS A 247 6.35 16.05 12.96
N ASP A 248 7.11 15.27 13.70
CA ASP A 248 8.57 15.30 13.67
C ASP A 248 9.11 14.79 12.33
N ASP A 249 10.29 15.25 11.93
CA ASP A 249 10.93 14.99 10.64
C ASP A 249 11.14 13.49 10.39
N LEU A 250 11.48 12.75 11.44
CA LEU A 250 11.63 11.30 11.38
C LEU A 250 10.33 10.62 10.89
N HIS A 251 9.17 11.13 11.29
CA HIS A 251 7.90 10.62 10.83
C HIS A 251 7.63 10.99 9.36
N LEU A 252 8.01 12.18 8.92
CA LEU A 252 7.86 12.63 7.53
C LEU A 252 8.73 11.80 6.59
N ASN A 253 9.98 11.60 6.97
CA ASN A 253 10.94 10.80 6.24
C ASN A 253 10.51 9.32 6.17
N LYS A 254 9.90 8.79 7.23
CA LYS A 254 9.25 7.46 7.21
C LYS A 254 8.08 7.41 6.21
N HIS A 255 7.25 8.45 6.11
CA HIS A 255 6.19 8.51 5.08
C HIS A 255 6.76 8.55 3.66
N ALA A 256 7.83 9.32 3.43
CA ALA A 256 8.53 9.40 2.14
C ALA A 256 9.11 8.04 1.72
N LEU A 257 9.81 7.34 2.63
CA LEU A 257 10.28 5.97 2.41
C LEU A 257 9.11 5.05 2.02
N HIS A 258 8.02 5.06 2.80
CA HIS A 258 6.89 4.15 2.55
C HIS A 258 6.21 4.43 1.21
N LEU A 259 6.12 5.69 0.81
CA LEU A 259 5.61 6.09 -0.50
C LEU A 259 6.45 5.50 -1.64
N VAL A 260 7.76 5.74 -1.62
CA VAL A 260 8.67 5.25 -2.67
C VAL A 260 8.70 3.72 -2.68
N ARG A 261 8.75 3.08 -1.50
CA ARG A 261 8.67 1.61 -1.36
C ARG A 261 7.39 1.02 -1.97
N LEU A 262 6.23 1.67 -1.78
CA LEU A 262 4.96 1.27 -2.39
C LEU A 262 5.02 1.35 -3.91
N LEU A 263 5.55 2.44 -4.46
CA LEU A 263 5.68 2.62 -5.90
C LEU A 263 6.61 1.59 -6.53
N ILE A 264 7.76 1.32 -5.90
CA ILE A 264 8.72 0.30 -6.35
C ILE A 264 8.06 -1.08 -6.36
N MET A 265 7.51 -1.51 -5.22
CA MET A 265 6.90 -2.84 -5.09
C MET A 265 5.72 -3.02 -6.06
N GLY A 266 4.88 -1.99 -6.17
CA GLY A 266 3.77 -1.99 -7.13
C GLY A 266 4.27 -2.11 -8.57
N THR A 267 5.34 -1.41 -8.93
CA THR A 267 5.97 -1.48 -10.26
C THR A 267 6.47 -2.89 -10.56
N GLU A 268 7.16 -3.53 -9.60
CA GLU A 268 7.64 -4.91 -9.77
C GLU A 268 6.51 -5.90 -10.00
N ILE A 269 5.42 -5.79 -9.22
CA ILE A 269 4.23 -6.63 -9.38
C ILE A 269 3.63 -6.44 -10.78
N LEU A 270 3.43 -5.20 -11.22
CA LEU A 270 2.86 -4.89 -12.54
C LEU A 270 3.76 -5.36 -13.71
N GLN A 271 5.07 -5.43 -13.48
CA GLN A 271 6.04 -5.99 -14.42
C GLN A 271 6.12 -7.53 -14.38
N GLY A 272 5.31 -8.20 -13.55
CA GLY A 272 5.30 -9.66 -13.43
C GLY A 272 6.51 -10.24 -12.68
N LYS A 273 7.26 -9.41 -11.94
CA LYS A 273 8.42 -9.87 -11.15
C LYS A 273 8.01 -10.62 -9.87
N GLY A 274 6.72 -10.62 -9.53
CA GLY A 274 6.19 -11.24 -8.33
C GLY A 274 6.17 -10.30 -7.12
N ILE A 275 6.01 -10.88 -5.93
CA ILE A 275 5.91 -10.14 -4.67
C ILE A 275 7.27 -10.22 -3.98
N HIS A 276 7.98 -9.10 -3.96
CA HIS A 276 9.22 -8.96 -3.23
C HIS A 276 8.98 -7.98 -2.08
N THR A 277 9.11 -8.43 -0.83
CA THR A 277 8.82 -7.57 0.33
C THR A 277 10.08 -6.96 0.90
N HIS A 278 11.17 -7.72 0.92
CA HIS A 278 12.47 -7.19 1.31
C HIS A 278 13.05 -6.34 0.17
N ARG A 279 13.54 -5.13 0.48
CA ARG A 279 13.99 -4.12 -0.47
C ARG A 279 15.52 -4.05 -0.48
N GLU A 280 16.18 -5.16 -0.82
CA GLU A 280 17.65 -5.23 -0.82
C GLU A 280 18.27 -4.35 -1.91
N GLN A 281 17.70 -4.38 -3.13
CA GLN A 281 18.18 -3.58 -4.26
C GLN A 281 17.96 -2.08 -4.04
N ASP A 282 16.87 -1.72 -3.36
CA ASP A 282 16.48 -0.34 -3.08
C ASP A 282 16.91 0.14 -1.69
N HIS A 283 17.65 -0.69 -0.95
CA HIS A 283 17.92 -0.47 0.48
C HIS A 283 18.57 0.89 0.74
N SER A 284 19.63 1.21 0.00
CA SER A 284 20.36 2.48 0.15
C SER A 284 19.43 3.67 -0.04
N LEU A 285 18.69 3.71 -1.15
CA LEU A 285 17.76 4.80 -1.45
C LEU A 285 16.70 4.96 -0.35
N LEU A 286 16.11 3.84 0.10
CA LEU A 286 15.07 3.90 1.11
C LEU A 286 15.63 4.37 2.46
N MET A 287 16.82 3.91 2.84
CA MET A 287 17.48 4.38 4.06
C MET A 287 17.89 5.85 3.96
N ASP A 288 18.34 6.32 2.79
CA ASP A 288 18.63 7.74 2.54
C ASP A 288 17.36 8.60 2.69
N LEU A 289 16.22 8.13 2.16
CA LEU A 289 14.92 8.77 2.40
C LEU A 289 14.53 8.77 3.87
N ARG A 290 14.71 7.64 4.59
CA ARG A 290 14.39 7.51 6.02
C ARG A 290 15.23 8.43 6.89
N ASN A 291 16.50 8.58 6.55
CA ASN A 291 17.47 9.38 7.29
C ASN A 291 17.41 10.87 6.90
N GLY A 292 16.63 11.22 5.88
CA GLY A 292 16.45 12.61 5.44
C GLY A 292 17.60 13.15 4.61
N THR A 293 18.41 12.29 3.97
CA THR A 293 19.54 12.68 3.10
C THR A 293 19.12 13.65 1.99
N TYR A 294 17.88 13.50 1.49
CA TYR A 294 17.30 14.33 0.43
C TYR A 294 16.48 15.53 0.96
N VAL A 295 16.52 15.80 2.25
CA VAL A 295 15.87 16.98 2.85
C VAL A 295 16.93 18.05 3.07
N LEU A 296 16.88 19.09 2.26
CA LEU A 296 17.83 20.20 2.34
C LEU A 296 17.32 21.24 3.34
N GLU A 297 18.23 22.01 3.94
CA GLU A 297 17.87 23.16 4.76
C GLU A 297 18.29 24.45 4.06
N ARG A 298 17.33 25.36 3.84
CA ARG A 298 17.56 26.65 3.19
C ARG A 298 16.90 27.73 4.05
N ASN A 299 17.71 28.66 4.56
CA ASN A 299 17.25 29.76 5.42
C ASN A 299 16.41 29.30 6.65
N GLY A 300 16.79 28.17 7.25
CA GLY A 300 16.06 27.59 8.40
C GLY A 300 14.74 26.92 8.04
N VAL A 301 14.45 26.75 6.75
CA VAL A 301 13.27 26.03 6.23
C VAL A 301 13.72 24.74 5.56
N LYS A 302 13.00 23.65 5.83
CA LYS A 302 13.26 22.35 5.22
C LYS A 302 12.67 22.29 3.83
N ASP A 303 13.49 21.88 2.89
CA ASP A 303 13.19 21.76 1.48
C ASP A 303 13.17 20.27 1.10
N TYR A 304 11.98 19.80 0.74
CA TYR A 304 11.71 18.42 0.34
C TYR A 304 11.72 18.22 -1.19
N SER A 305 12.16 19.21 -1.98
CA SER A 305 12.11 19.16 -3.44
C SER A 305 12.81 17.91 -4.02
N GLU A 306 13.94 17.49 -3.46
CA GLU A 306 14.63 16.27 -3.91
C GLU A 306 13.84 15.00 -3.58
N VAL A 307 13.14 14.97 -2.43
CA VAL A 307 12.21 13.87 -2.09
C VAL A 307 11.09 13.80 -3.13
N PHE A 308 10.51 14.95 -3.52
CA PHE A 308 9.47 14.99 -4.55
C PHE A 308 9.98 14.61 -5.94
N ASN A 309 11.20 15.00 -6.32
CA ASN A 309 11.83 14.54 -7.57
C ASN A 309 11.96 13.00 -7.61
N ILE A 310 12.34 12.38 -6.50
CA ILE A 310 12.40 10.92 -6.38
C ILE A 310 11.01 10.30 -6.51
N VAL A 311 10.01 10.85 -5.82
CA VAL A 311 8.62 10.39 -5.92
C VAL A 311 8.13 10.48 -7.37
N ASP A 312 8.30 11.63 -8.04
CA ASP A 312 7.92 11.86 -9.44
C ASP A 312 8.55 10.83 -10.38
N LYS A 313 9.82 10.45 -10.15
CA LYS A 313 10.49 9.40 -10.91
C LYS A 313 9.77 8.06 -10.76
N TYR A 314 9.55 7.60 -9.54
CA TYR A 314 8.91 6.30 -9.29
C TYR A 314 7.42 6.28 -9.63
N GLU A 315 6.72 7.41 -9.57
CA GLU A 315 5.35 7.53 -10.09
C GLU A 315 5.33 7.36 -11.62
N LYS A 316 6.29 7.93 -12.35
CA LYS A 316 6.42 7.73 -13.81
C LYS A 316 6.70 6.26 -14.15
N GLU A 317 7.59 5.60 -13.41
CA GLU A 317 7.89 4.18 -13.59
C GLU A 317 6.66 3.30 -13.31
N PHE A 318 5.94 3.56 -12.22
CA PHE A 318 4.70 2.87 -11.89
C PHE A 318 3.63 3.08 -12.97
N ASN A 319 3.46 4.31 -13.45
CA ASN A 319 2.52 4.64 -14.51
C ASN A 319 2.89 4.02 -15.86
N TYR A 320 4.19 3.85 -16.15
CA TYR A 320 4.65 3.11 -17.31
C TYR A 320 4.33 1.61 -17.17
N ALA A 321 4.67 1.00 -16.03
CA ALA A 321 4.37 -0.40 -15.77
C ALA A 321 2.87 -0.70 -15.79
N LYS A 322 2.02 0.25 -15.36
CA LYS A 322 0.55 0.17 -15.50
C LYS A 322 0.10 -0.01 -16.96
N LYS A 323 0.73 0.70 -17.91
CA LYS A 323 0.36 0.65 -19.34
C LYS A 323 0.78 -0.67 -19.99
N GLU A 324 1.94 -1.18 -19.61
CA GLU A 324 2.51 -2.44 -20.14
C GLU A 324 2.09 -3.68 -19.34
N CYS A 325 1.23 -3.52 -18.33
CA CYS A 325 0.90 -4.60 -17.39
C CYS A 325 0.18 -5.76 -18.07
N ALA A 326 0.81 -6.94 -18.03
CA ALA A 326 0.28 -8.19 -18.56
C ALA A 326 -0.47 -9.05 -17.53
N LEU A 327 -0.61 -8.58 -16.28
CA LEU A 327 -1.41 -9.29 -15.27
C LEU A 327 -2.88 -9.43 -15.71
N PRO A 328 -3.60 -10.46 -15.25
CA PRO A 328 -5.03 -10.60 -15.53
C PRO A 328 -5.83 -9.45 -14.89
N ASP A 329 -6.99 -9.11 -15.46
CA ASP A 329 -7.85 -8.03 -14.93
C ASP A 329 -8.37 -8.33 -13.51
N LYS A 330 -8.49 -9.61 -13.17
CA LYS A 330 -8.98 -10.15 -11.90
C LYS A 330 -8.07 -11.28 -11.43
N PRO A 331 -7.99 -11.57 -10.12
CA PRO A 331 -7.26 -12.73 -9.64
C PRO A 331 -7.92 -14.04 -10.13
N ASP A 332 -7.18 -15.14 -10.10
CA ASP A 332 -7.70 -16.45 -10.48
C ASP A 332 -8.59 -17.01 -9.36
N TYR A 333 -9.88 -16.63 -9.40
CA TYR A 333 -10.83 -17.01 -8.37
C TYR A 333 -11.07 -18.51 -8.30
N ASP A 334 -10.95 -19.24 -9.41
CA ASP A 334 -11.14 -20.69 -9.41
C ASP A 334 -9.97 -21.38 -8.70
N ALA A 335 -8.73 -21.02 -9.05
CA ALA A 335 -7.55 -21.52 -8.34
C ALA A 335 -7.53 -21.11 -6.86
N ILE A 336 -7.99 -19.90 -6.53
CA ILE A 336 -8.12 -19.45 -5.14
C ILE A 336 -9.14 -20.30 -4.38
N ASN A 337 -10.29 -20.61 -5.00
CA ASN A 337 -11.31 -21.45 -4.38
C ASN A 337 -10.79 -22.87 -4.15
N ASP A 338 -10.09 -23.44 -5.12
CA ASP A 338 -9.47 -24.77 -4.99
C ASP A 338 -8.45 -24.81 -3.85
N LEU A 339 -7.58 -23.79 -3.76
CA LEU A 339 -6.62 -23.64 -2.66
C LEU A 339 -7.32 -23.56 -1.30
N VAL A 340 -8.37 -22.74 -1.18
CA VAL A 340 -9.14 -22.60 0.07
C VAL A 340 -9.84 -23.91 0.44
N MET A 341 -10.39 -24.62 -0.54
CA MET A 341 -11.00 -25.93 -0.34
C MET A 341 -9.98 -26.96 0.16
N GLU A 342 -8.78 -27.00 -0.40
CA GLU A 342 -7.70 -27.88 0.06
C GLU A 342 -7.32 -27.59 1.52
N ILE A 343 -7.05 -26.33 1.85
CA ILE A 343 -6.71 -25.91 3.21
C ILE A 343 -7.85 -26.26 4.20
N THR A 344 -9.09 -26.01 3.81
CA THR A 344 -10.25 -26.28 4.67
C THR A 344 -10.46 -27.78 4.89
N ARG A 345 -10.22 -28.62 3.87
CA ARG A 345 -10.25 -30.09 4.02
C ARG A 345 -9.23 -30.58 5.03
N HIS A 346 -8.00 -30.03 5.05
CA HIS A 346 -6.99 -30.40 6.04
C HIS A 346 -7.47 -30.14 7.48
N ILE A 347 -8.20 -29.05 7.73
CA ILE A 347 -8.79 -28.75 9.05
C ILE A 347 -9.89 -29.75 9.40
N LEU A 348 -10.77 -30.06 8.45
CA LEU A 348 -11.92 -30.92 8.69
C LEU A 348 -11.54 -32.39 8.89
N MET A 349 -10.40 -32.83 8.32
CA MET A 349 -9.87 -34.18 8.44
C MET A 349 -8.97 -34.40 9.65
N LYS A 350 -8.44 -33.33 10.24
CA LYS A 350 -7.85 -33.34 11.59
C LYS A 350 -8.96 -33.49 12.64
#